data_AF-A0A1G3VVP1-F1
#
_entry.id   AF-A0A1G3VVP1-F1
#
_cell.length_a   1.000
_cell.length_b   1.000
_cell.length_c   1.000
_cell.angle_alpha   90.00
_cell.angle_beta   90.00
_cell.angle_gamma   90.00
#
_symmetry.space_group_name_H-M   'P 1'
#
loop_
_entity.id
_entity.type
_entity.pdbx_description
1 polymer ?
#
loop_
_entity_poly.entity_id
_entity_poly.type
_entity_poly.pdbx_seq_one_letter_code
_entity_poly.pdbx_strand_id
1 'polypeptide(L)'
;MNKRVYNKAFGKIFRTLGFLLILAASGYFATNLILTYQTLPFINNLVSFATIADGYMDGVPMVAEYAGLALVVGFIFILWAIRRGLILRVLLTAVLVVGFIESSINGTSPLVPIALGAPSWLAGVLAVVEPYVDQLTAISPYIVPGIAVGAPFLLWVLFAYKKPGRFSLLLLRLGSITLFLAVAMLAVQTLFVTSLADVEIYGTINTALYILTYVSFLVGSVFGVLGFSRK
;
A
#
# COMPACT_ATOMS: atom_id res chain seq x y z
N MET A 1 -32.74 -4.32 -11.35
CA MET A 1 -32.09 -5.65 -11.19
C MET A 1 -30.88 -5.51 -10.27
N ASN A 2 -30.95 -6.06 -9.05
CA ASN A 2 -29.92 -5.90 -8.04
C ASN A 2 -28.69 -6.72 -8.47
N LYS A 3 -27.76 -6.08 -9.20
CA LYS A 3 -26.48 -6.67 -9.58
C LYS A 3 -25.69 -6.92 -8.29
N ARG A 4 -25.91 -8.03 -7.57
CA ARG A 4 -25.07 -8.52 -6.45
C ARG A 4 -23.92 -9.35 -6.99
N VAL A 5 -22.68 -9.04 -6.63
CA VAL A 5 -21.50 -9.78 -7.14
C VAL A 5 -21.75 -11.20 -6.68
N TYR A 6 -21.89 -12.15 -7.60
CA TYR A 6 -22.11 -13.56 -7.23
C TYR A 6 -20.84 -14.02 -6.55
N ASN A 7 -20.79 -13.81 -5.24
CA ASN A 7 -19.66 -14.13 -4.40
C ASN A 7 -19.75 -15.63 -4.09
N LYS A 8 -19.52 -16.45 -5.12
CA LYS A 8 -19.33 -17.90 -5.01
C LYS A 8 -18.15 -18.16 -4.06
N ALA A 9 -17.99 -19.40 -3.59
CA ALA A 9 -16.94 -19.78 -2.64
C ALA A 9 -15.57 -19.20 -3.00
N PHE A 10 -15.21 -19.24 -4.29
CA PHE A 10 -13.97 -18.69 -4.83
C PHE A 10 -13.78 -17.18 -4.53
N GLY A 11 -14.79 -16.33 -4.77
CA GLY A 11 -14.70 -14.90 -4.48
C GLY A 11 -14.55 -14.58 -2.98
N LYS A 12 -15.05 -15.45 -2.10
CA LYS A 12 -14.79 -15.33 -0.65
C LYS A 12 -13.33 -15.66 -0.33
N ILE A 13 -12.79 -16.71 -0.93
CA ILE A 13 -11.38 -17.12 -0.76
C ILE A 13 -10.44 -15.99 -1.20
N PHE A 14 -10.57 -15.48 -2.42
CA PHE A 14 -9.75 -14.34 -2.90
C PHE A 14 -9.85 -13.13 -1.99
N ARG A 15 -11.06 -12.81 -1.52
CA ARG A 15 -11.25 -11.69 -0.60
C ARG A 15 -10.50 -11.90 0.72
N THR A 16 -10.61 -13.09 1.32
CA THR A 16 -9.96 -13.40 2.61
C THR A 16 -8.44 -13.44 2.45
N LEU A 17 -7.94 -14.09 1.39
CA LEU A 17 -6.51 -14.07 1.05
C LEU A 17 -6.02 -12.63 0.83
N GLY A 18 -6.79 -11.81 0.11
CA GLY A 18 -6.45 -10.41 -0.10
C GLY A 18 -6.30 -9.62 1.19
N PHE A 19 -7.22 -9.80 2.15
CA PHE A 19 -7.08 -9.19 3.48
C PHE A 19 -5.90 -9.75 4.26
N LEU A 20 -5.63 -11.06 4.19
CA LEU A 20 -4.50 -11.67 4.89
C LEU A 20 -3.15 -11.14 4.37
N LEU A 21 -3.02 -10.98 3.05
CA LEU A 21 -1.82 -10.42 2.44
C LEU A 21 -1.60 -8.95 2.83
N ILE A 22 -2.66 -8.13 2.80
CA ILE A 22 -2.58 -6.72 3.25
C ILE A 22 -2.26 -6.66 4.74
N LEU A 23 -2.81 -7.56 5.56
CA LEU A 23 -2.53 -7.62 6.99
C LEU A 23 -1.03 -7.81 7.26
N ALA A 24 -0.44 -8.85 6.65
CA ALA A 24 0.98 -9.15 6.81
C ALA A 24 1.87 -8.01 6.32
N ALA A 25 1.61 -7.51 5.11
CA ALA A 25 2.39 -6.41 4.53
C ALA A 25 2.26 -5.11 5.34
N SER A 26 1.06 -4.76 5.79
CA SER A 26 0.83 -3.53 6.55
C SER A 26 1.42 -3.59 7.95
N GLY A 27 1.43 -4.78 8.58
CA GLY A 27 2.18 -5.02 9.82
C GLY A 27 3.66 -4.72 9.62
N TYR A 28 4.26 -5.35 8.61
CA TYR A 28 5.67 -5.14 8.28
C TYR A 28 6.00 -3.67 8.00
N PHE A 29 5.21 -2.99 7.16
CA PHE A 29 5.47 -1.59 6.82
C PHE A 29 5.28 -0.64 7.98
N ALA A 30 4.23 -0.82 8.79
CA ALA A 30 4.03 0.02 9.98
C ALA A 30 5.20 -0.11 10.96
N THR A 31 5.64 -1.34 11.24
CA THR A 31 6.76 -1.61 12.14
C THR A 31 8.06 -1.01 11.62
N ASN A 32 8.42 -1.29 10.36
CA ASN A 32 9.68 -0.81 9.79
C ASN A 32 9.71 0.72 9.63
N LEU A 33 8.59 1.36 9.32
CA LEU A 33 8.51 2.82 9.30
C LEU A 33 8.79 3.43 10.68
N ILE A 34 8.23 2.85 11.75
CA ILE A 34 8.47 3.34 13.11
C ILE A 34 9.94 3.16 13.51
N LEU A 35 10.54 2.00 13.23
CA LEU A 35 11.93 1.70 13.58
C LEU A 35 12.92 2.55 12.77
N THR A 36 12.67 2.74 11.47
CA THR A 36 13.54 3.53 10.58
C THR A 36 13.53 5.01 10.96
N TYR A 37 12.36 5.55 11.30
CA TYR A 37 12.17 6.98 11.58
C TYR A 37 11.98 7.28 13.07
N GLN A 38 12.53 6.45 13.95
CA GLN A 38 12.38 6.55 15.41
C GLN A 38 12.91 7.85 16.02
N THR A 39 13.78 8.58 15.32
CA THR A 39 14.34 9.85 15.76
C THR A 39 13.38 11.03 15.57
N LEU A 40 12.31 10.87 14.78
CA LEU A 40 11.33 11.93 14.56
C LEU A 40 10.42 12.09 15.79
N PRO A 41 9.98 13.33 16.09
CA PRO A 41 9.02 13.61 17.16
C PRO A 41 7.78 12.71 17.09
N PHE A 42 7.26 12.32 18.25
CA PHE A 42 6.09 11.44 18.45
C PHE A 42 6.24 9.99 17.99
N ILE A 43 7.07 9.69 16.98
CA ILE A 43 7.32 8.32 16.48
C ILE A 43 8.07 7.49 17.53
N ASN A 44 8.99 8.12 18.27
CA ASN A 44 9.73 7.49 19.37
C ASN A 44 8.83 6.80 20.42
N ASN A 45 7.63 7.34 20.68
CA ASN A 45 6.67 6.77 21.63
C ASN A 45 6.07 5.44 21.15
N LEU A 46 6.19 5.13 19.86
CA LEU A 46 5.68 3.90 19.25
C LEU A 46 6.74 2.79 19.15
N VAL A 47 8.01 3.10 19.44
CA VAL A 47 9.15 2.19 19.24
C VAL A 47 8.99 0.90 20.02
N SER A 48 8.56 0.96 21.29
CA SER A 48 8.37 -0.25 22.12
C SER A 48 7.37 -1.23 21.50
N PHE A 49 6.28 -0.72 20.93
CA PHE A 49 5.29 -1.55 20.22
C PHE A 49 5.86 -2.12 18.91
N ALA A 50 6.62 -1.30 18.17
CA ALA A 50 7.26 -1.74 16.93
C ALA A 50 8.30 -2.83 17.20
N THR A 51 9.15 -2.70 18.22
CA THR A 51 10.14 -3.74 18.58
C THR A 51 9.48 -5.06 18.95
N ILE A 52 8.35 -5.04 19.67
CA ILE A 52 7.59 -6.27 19.97
C ILE A 52 7.08 -6.90 18.67
N ALA A 53 6.48 -6.10 17.78
CA ALA A 53 5.96 -6.59 16.51
C ALA A 53 7.07 -7.14 15.60
N ASP A 54 8.23 -6.48 15.58
CA ASP A 54 9.42 -6.87 14.84
C ASP A 54 9.94 -8.24 15.30
N GLY A 55 10.02 -8.45 16.62
CA GLY A 55 10.41 -9.76 17.17
C GLY A 55 9.49 -10.92 16.76
N TYR A 56 8.22 -10.67 16.44
CA TYR A 56 7.34 -11.69 15.84
C TYR A 56 7.57 -11.89 14.34
N MET A 57 8.05 -10.87 13.64
CA MET A 57 8.32 -10.89 12.20
C MET A 57 9.70 -11.46 11.85
N ASP A 58 10.69 -11.30 12.73
CA ASP A 58 12.03 -11.89 12.60
C ASP A 58 12.00 -13.41 12.41
N GLY A 59 11.01 -14.08 12.99
CA GLY A 59 10.78 -15.52 12.80
C GLY A 59 10.30 -15.90 11.39
N VAL A 60 9.97 -14.94 10.54
CA VAL A 60 9.40 -15.16 9.20
C VAL A 60 10.09 -14.26 8.16
N PRO A 61 11.34 -14.56 7.76
CA PRO A 61 12.15 -13.71 6.86
C PRO A 61 11.51 -13.47 5.48
N MET A 62 10.63 -14.38 5.03
CA MET A 62 9.85 -14.18 3.81
C MET A 62 8.94 -12.95 3.87
N VAL A 63 8.53 -12.46 5.05
CA VAL A 63 7.67 -11.28 5.14
C VAL A 63 8.41 -10.05 4.59
N ALA A 64 9.69 -9.88 4.92
CA ALA A 64 10.49 -8.74 4.46
C ALA A 64 10.70 -8.75 2.93
N GLU A 65 10.98 -9.92 2.36
CA GLU A 65 11.24 -10.08 0.92
C GLU A 65 9.97 -9.95 0.07
N TYR A 66 8.80 -10.33 0.62
CA TYR A 66 7.54 -10.37 -0.12
C TYR A 66 6.52 -9.30 0.29
N ALA A 67 6.80 -8.43 1.26
CA ALA A 67 5.82 -7.45 1.77
C ALA A 67 5.23 -6.55 0.67
N GLY A 68 6.08 -6.01 -0.21
CA GLY A 68 5.63 -5.15 -1.32
C GLY A 68 4.70 -5.89 -2.28
N LEU A 69 5.09 -7.11 -2.67
CA LEU A 69 4.29 -7.96 -3.54
C LEU A 69 2.97 -8.36 -2.86
N ALA A 70 3.02 -8.74 -1.59
CA ALA A 70 1.86 -9.13 -0.80
C ALA A 70 0.84 -7.99 -0.70
N LEU A 71 1.29 -6.74 -0.49
CA LEU A 71 0.40 -5.58 -0.46
C LEU A 71 -0.34 -5.40 -1.80
N VAL A 72 0.41 -5.42 -2.90
CA VAL A 72 -0.11 -5.20 -4.26
C VAL A 72 -1.07 -6.30 -4.67
N VAL A 73 -0.65 -7.57 -4.53
CA VAL A 73 -1.48 -8.74 -4.83
C VAL A 73 -2.71 -8.76 -3.91
N GLY A 74 -2.56 -8.39 -2.65
CA GLY A 74 -3.64 -8.28 -1.69
C GLY A 74 -4.71 -7.30 -2.15
N PHE A 75 -4.33 -6.09 -2.57
CA PHE A 75 -5.26 -5.11 -3.13
C PHE A 75 -5.92 -5.58 -4.42
N ILE A 76 -5.18 -6.23 -5.32
CA ILE A 76 -5.72 -6.82 -6.55
C ILE A 76 -6.78 -7.87 -6.21
N PHE A 77 -6.50 -8.79 -5.28
CA PHE A 77 -7.46 -9.80 -4.86
C PHE A 77 -8.74 -9.19 -4.29
N ILE A 78 -8.61 -8.17 -3.45
CA ILE A 78 -9.77 -7.43 -2.92
C ILE A 78 -10.54 -6.74 -4.04
N LEU A 79 -9.86 -6.03 -4.95
CA LEU A 79 -10.45 -5.33 -6.09
C LEU A 79 -11.29 -6.26 -6.95
N TRP A 80 -10.72 -7.39 -7.34
CA TRP A 80 -11.36 -8.39 -8.19
C TRP A 80 -12.46 -9.17 -7.47
N ALA A 81 -12.35 -9.38 -6.15
CA ALA A 81 -13.38 -10.04 -5.36
C ALA A 81 -14.58 -9.12 -5.05
N ILE A 82 -14.36 -7.81 -4.92
CA ILE A 82 -15.37 -6.88 -4.39
C ILE A 82 -16.11 -6.10 -5.48
N ARG A 83 -15.39 -5.61 -6.50
CA ARG A 83 -15.97 -4.71 -7.51
C ARG A 83 -16.41 -5.50 -8.73
N ARG A 84 -17.45 -5.06 -9.44
CA ARG A 84 -17.85 -5.66 -10.73
C ARG A 84 -17.38 -4.93 -11.98
N GLY A 85 -17.28 -3.60 -11.91
CA GLY A 85 -16.93 -2.79 -13.07
C GLY A 85 -15.54 -3.13 -13.58
N LEU A 86 -15.42 -3.41 -14.87
CA LEU A 86 -14.16 -3.81 -15.50
C LEU A 86 -13.14 -2.67 -15.53
N ILE A 87 -13.59 -1.44 -15.82
CA ILE A 87 -12.72 -0.28 -15.99
C ILE A 87 -11.86 -0.03 -14.74
N LEU A 88 -12.46 0.09 -13.55
CA LEU A 88 -11.64 0.30 -12.34
C LEU A 88 -10.75 -0.91 -12.03
N ARG A 89 -11.21 -2.14 -12.31
CA ARG A 89 -10.39 -3.33 -12.07
C ARG A 89 -9.11 -3.28 -12.88
N VAL A 90 -9.23 -3.06 -14.19
CA VAL A 90 -8.09 -3.00 -15.09
C VAL A 90 -7.20 -1.80 -14.75
N LEU A 91 -7.79 -0.61 -14.57
CA LEU A 91 -7.04 0.61 -14.29
C LEU A 91 -6.26 0.53 -12.97
N LEU A 92 -6.90 0.13 -11.88
CA LEU A 92 -6.23 0.03 -10.58
C LEU A 92 -5.21 -1.13 -10.57
N THR A 93 -5.50 -2.26 -11.23
CA THR A 93 -4.49 -3.32 -11.39
C THR A 93 -3.27 -2.82 -12.16
N ALA A 94 -3.45 -2.11 -13.27
CA ALA A 94 -2.33 -1.56 -14.03
C ALA A 94 -1.52 -0.56 -13.20
N VAL A 95 -2.18 0.38 -12.53
CA VAL A 95 -1.52 1.38 -11.66
C VAL A 95 -0.73 0.72 -10.52
N LEU A 96 -1.31 -0.29 -9.85
CA LEU A 96 -0.62 -1.00 -8.77
C LEU A 96 0.56 -1.85 -9.27
N VAL A 97 0.41 -2.51 -10.41
CA VAL A 97 1.46 -3.36 -10.98
C VAL A 97 2.61 -2.51 -11.52
N VAL A 98 2.32 -1.44 -12.27
CA VAL A 98 3.37 -0.54 -12.77
C VAL A 98 4.08 0.14 -11.61
N GLY A 99 3.34 0.63 -10.60
CA GLY A 99 3.94 1.20 -9.39
C GLY A 99 4.83 0.19 -8.65
N PHE A 100 4.40 -1.07 -8.55
CA PHE A 100 5.21 -2.12 -7.94
C PHE A 100 6.50 -2.40 -8.72
N ILE A 101 6.40 -2.53 -10.04
CA ILE A 101 7.55 -2.81 -10.91
C ILE A 101 8.56 -1.67 -10.81
N GLU A 102 8.11 -0.43 -10.94
CA GLU A 102 8.96 0.76 -10.81
C GLU A 102 9.66 0.80 -9.45
N SER A 103 8.91 0.58 -8.37
CA SER A 103 9.48 0.59 -7.02
C SER A 103 10.44 -0.57 -6.78
N SER A 104 10.25 -1.70 -7.47
CA SER A 104 11.15 -2.86 -7.37
C SER A 104 12.45 -2.66 -8.16
N ILE A 105 12.41 -1.92 -9.27
CA ILE A 105 13.60 -1.52 -10.04
C ILE A 105 14.42 -0.52 -9.24
N ASN A 106 13.77 0.51 -8.68
CA ASN A 106 14.43 1.60 -7.96
C ASN A 106 14.76 1.28 -6.48
N GLY A 107 14.36 0.11 -5.98
CA GLY A 107 14.57 -0.32 -4.59
C GLY A 107 13.84 0.53 -3.53
N THR A 108 13.05 1.51 -3.95
CA THR A 108 12.33 2.46 -3.10
C THR A 108 10.94 2.70 -3.70
N SER A 109 9.94 2.92 -2.86
CA SER A 109 8.58 3.17 -3.32
C SER A 109 8.04 4.50 -2.84
N PRO A 110 7.40 5.30 -3.71
CA PRO A 110 6.61 6.43 -3.25
C PRO A 110 5.43 6.01 -2.37
N LEU A 111 4.94 4.77 -2.47
CA LEU A 111 3.84 4.29 -1.63
C LEU A 111 4.32 3.85 -0.24
N VAL A 112 5.57 3.43 -0.11
CA VAL A 112 6.19 3.01 1.15
C VAL A 112 7.61 3.60 1.20
N PRO A 113 7.87 4.68 1.97
CA PRO A 113 9.17 5.37 1.95
C PRO A 113 10.22 4.64 2.81
N ILE A 114 10.41 3.34 2.55
CA ILE A 114 11.48 2.50 3.07
C ILE A 114 12.04 1.66 1.92
N ALA A 115 13.24 1.12 2.11
CA ALA A 115 13.80 0.14 1.18
C ALA A 115 12.90 -1.10 1.11
N LEU A 116 12.56 -1.53 -0.10
CA LEU A 116 11.77 -2.73 -0.31
C LEU A 116 12.68 -3.91 -0.65
N GLY A 117 12.56 -4.98 0.12
CA GLY A 117 13.05 -6.29 -0.31
C GLY A 117 12.30 -6.75 -1.55
N ALA A 118 13.00 -7.43 -2.45
CA ALA A 118 12.43 -8.04 -3.63
C ALA A 118 12.93 -9.49 -3.76
N PRO A 119 12.07 -10.43 -4.18
CA PRO A 119 12.51 -11.80 -4.35
C PRO A 119 13.56 -11.95 -5.44
N SER A 120 14.53 -12.84 -5.23
CA SER A 120 15.60 -13.07 -6.22
C SER A 120 15.09 -13.44 -7.62
N TRP A 121 13.98 -14.19 -7.72
CA TRP A 121 13.37 -14.54 -9.01
C TRP A 121 12.79 -13.32 -9.74
N LEU A 122 12.44 -12.26 -9.02
CA LEU A 122 11.86 -11.04 -9.60
C LEU A 122 12.89 -10.33 -10.49
N ALA A 123 14.18 -10.42 -10.18
CA ALA A 123 15.26 -9.83 -10.97
C ALA A 123 15.22 -10.27 -12.45
N GLY A 124 14.95 -11.56 -12.70
CA GLY A 124 14.81 -12.08 -14.07
C GLY A 124 13.62 -11.51 -14.82
N VAL A 125 12.52 -11.21 -14.13
CA VAL A 125 11.33 -10.57 -14.71
C VAL A 125 11.59 -9.07 -14.94
N LEU A 126 12.20 -8.39 -13.97
CA LEU A 126 12.51 -6.96 -14.07
C LEU A 126 13.49 -6.70 -15.20
N ALA A 127 14.51 -7.53 -15.41
CA ALA A 127 15.46 -7.37 -16.53
C ALA A 127 14.78 -7.34 -17.91
N VAL A 128 13.63 -7.99 -18.07
CA VAL A 128 12.85 -7.98 -19.32
C VAL A 128 11.99 -6.72 -19.43
N VAL A 129 11.49 -6.20 -18.31
CA VAL A 129 10.48 -5.12 -18.27
C VAL A 129 11.12 -3.73 -18.09
N GLU A 130 12.25 -3.66 -17.41
CA GLU A 130 12.99 -2.44 -17.06
C GLU A 130 13.24 -1.51 -18.27
N PRO A 131 13.70 -1.99 -19.44
CA PRO A 131 13.91 -1.11 -20.60
C PRO A 131 12.63 -0.38 -21.04
N TYR A 132 11.46 -1.00 -20.88
CA TYR A 132 10.17 -0.39 -21.22
C TYR A 132 9.70 0.60 -20.16
N VAL A 133 9.99 0.32 -18.89
CA VAL A 133 9.69 1.22 -17.77
C VAL A 133 10.54 2.47 -17.88
N ASP A 134 11.83 2.33 -18.20
CA ASP A 134 12.75 3.45 -18.39
C ASP A 134 12.33 4.33 -19.56
N GLN A 135 11.94 3.72 -20.69
CA GLN A 135 11.39 4.47 -21.82
C GLN A 135 10.12 5.23 -21.42
N LEU A 136 9.25 4.63 -20.62
CA LEU A 136 8.03 5.27 -20.15
C LEU A 136 8.36 6.46 -19.22
N THR A 137 9.16 6.26 -18.18
CA THR A 137 9.51 7.30 -17.21
C THR A 137 10.34 8.43 -17.81
N ALA A 138 11.11 8.16 -18.87
CA ALA A 138 11.82 9.17 -19.64
C ALA A 138 10.90 10.15 -20.39
N ILE A 139 9.64 9.78 -20.69
CA ILE A 139 8.70 10.67 -21.38
C ILE A 139 8.34 11.87 -20.51
N SER A 140 8.18 11.67 -19.21
CA SER A 140 7.82 12.75 -18.29
C SER A 140 8.18 12.43 -16.84
N PRO A 141 8.77 13.40 -16.11
CA PRO A 141 9.08 13.24 -14.69
C PRO A 141 7.83 13.08 -13.81
N TYR A 142 6.63 13.38 -14.34
CA TYR A 142 5.38 13.30 -13.60
C TYR A 142 4.72 11.91 -13.62
N ILE A 143 5.27 10.94 -14.35
CA ILE A 143 4.67 9.61 -14.51
C ILE A 143 4.66 8.84 -13.18
N VAL A 144 5.82 8.72 -12.51
CA VAL A 144 5.92 8.01 -11.22
C VAL A 144 5.08 8.69 -10.13
N PRO A 145 5.17 10.01 -9.89
CA PRO A 145 4.28 10.70 -8.96
C PRO A 145 2.80 10.58 -9.32
N GLY A 146 2.45 10.63 -10.61
CA GLY A 146 1.09 10.48 -11.10
C GLY A 146 0.52 9.10 -10.77
N ILE A 147 1.30 8.04 -10.97
CA ILE A 147 0.96 6.67 -10.58
C ILE A 147 0.83 6.57 -9.06
N ALA A 148 1.79 7.14 -8.33
CA ALA A 148 1.83 7.10 -6.88
C ALA A 148 0.63 7.79 -6.24
N VAL A 149 0.17 8.92 -6.78
CA VAL A 149 -1.04 9.64 -6.32
C VAL A 149 -2.32 8.95 -6.83
N GLY A 150 -2.27 8.42 -8.05
CA GLY A 150 -3.38 7.70 -8.66
C GLY A 150 -3.75 6.42 -7.91
N ALA A 151 -2.77 5.67 -7.42
CA ALA A 151 -2.99 4.44 -6.67
C ALA A 151 -3.91 4.61 -5.44
N PRO A 152 -3.59 5.47 -4.44
CA PRO A 152 -4.43 5.67 -3.27
C PRO A 152 -5.77 6.32 -3.62
N PHE A 153 -5.83 7.18 -4.64
CA PHE A 153 -7.11 7.73 -5.12
C PHE A 153 -8.02 6.62 -5.65
N LEU A 154 -7.51 5.74 -6.52
CA LEU A 154 -8.27 4.63 -7.08
C LEU A 154 -8.64 3.58 -6.01
N LEU A 155 -7.77 3.34 -5.03
CA LEU A 155 -8.08 2.53 -3.85
C LEU A 155 -9.21 3.15 -3.02
N TRP A 156 -9.19 4.46 -2.80
CA TRP A 156 -10.29 5.15 -2.14
C TRP A 156 -11.60 5.00 -2.94
N VAL A 157 -11.58 5.15 -4.26
CA VAL A 157 -12.74 4.91 -5.13
C VAL A 157 -13.20 3.44 -5.05
N LEU A 158 -12.30 2.48 -4.86
CA LEU A 158 -12.66 1.09 -4.64
C LEU A 158 -13.44 0.92 -3.32
N PHE A 159 -12.99 1.56 -2.23
CA PHE A 159 -13.55 1.37 -0.90
C PHE A 159 -14.77 2.25 -0.59
N ALA A 160 -14.87 3.44 -1.18
CA ALA A 160 -15.92 4.42 -0.87
C ALA A 160 -17.33 4.01 -1.34
N TYR A 161 -17.44 3.34 -2.49
CA TYR A 161 -18.74 3.09 -3.14
C TYR A 161 -19.39 1.75 -2.77
N LYS A 162 -18.83 0.97 -1.84
CA LYS A 162 -19.38 -0.35 -1.50
C LYS A 162 -20.41 -0.27 -0.36
N LYS A 163 -21.65 -0.67 -0.66
CA LYS A 163 -22.71 -0.93 0.34
C LYS A 163 -22.93 -2.45 0.52
N PRO A 164 -23.27 -2.95 1.73
CA PRO A 164 -23.34 -2.22 3.00
C PRO A 164 -21.95 -1.82 3.51
N GLY A 165 -21.89 -0.71 4.26
CA GLY A 165 -20.65 -0.23 4.88
C GLY A 165 -20.10 -1.28 5.86
N ARG A 166 -18.86 -1.70 5.65
CA ARG A 166 -18.14 -2.62 6.55
C ARG A 166 -17.04 -1.84 7.24
N PHE A 167 -16.85 -2.09 8.52
CA PHE A 167 -15.79 -1.43 9.29
C PHE A 167 -14.40 -1.67 8.68
N SER A 168 -14.13 -2.89 8.21
CA SER A 168 -12.91 -3.22 7.47
C SER A 168 -12.66 -2.32 6.26
N LEU A 169 -13.70 -2.07 5.45
CA LEU A 169 -13.59 -1.20 4.27
C LEU A 169 -13.54 0.28 4.64
N LEU A 170 -14.13 0.68 5.76
CA LEU A 170 -14.02 2.04 6.27
C LEU A 170 -12.57 2.34 6.67
N LEU A 171 -11.90 1.42 7.35
CA LEU A 171 -10.50 1.59 7.71
C LEU A 171 -9.58 1.55 6.49
N LEU A 172 -9.80 0.64 5.53
CA LEU A 172 -9.09 0.68 4.25
C LEU A 172 -9.32 1.99 3.47
N ARG A 173 -10.52 2.57 3.57
CA ARG A 173 -10.81 3.88 2.97
C ARG A 173 -10.04 4.99 3.66
N LEU A 174 -10.01 5.02 4.99
CA LEU A 174 -9.26 6.02 5.75
C LEU A 174 -7.76 5.92 5.46
N GLY A 175 -7.21 4.71 5.45
CA GLY A 175 -5.81 4.47 5.07
C GLY A 175 -5.50 4.95 3.65
N SER A 176 -6.43 4.79 2.70
CA SER A 176 -6.24 5.31 1.33
C SER A 176 -6.22 6.84 1.27
N ILE A 177 -6.97 7.52 2.14
CA ILE A 177 -6.95 8.99 2.24
C ILE A 177 -5.63 9.47 2.83
N THR A 178 -5.17 8.85 3.91
CA THR A 178 -3.89 9.20 4.52
C THR A 178 -2.73 8.89 3.58
N LEU A 179 -2.79 7.80 2.82
CA LEU A 179 -1.79 7.45 1.81
C LEU A 179 -1.76 8.48 0.68
N PHE A 180 -2.93 8.91 0.21
CA PHE A 180 -3.03 9.97 -0.80
C PHE A 180 -2.35 11.25 -0.31
N LEU A 181 -2.59 11.66 0.94
CA LEU A 181 -1.96 12.84 1.51
C LEU A 181 -0.44 12.66 1.69
N ALA A 182 0.01 11.51 2.18
CA ALA A 182 1.43 11.21 2.36
C ALA A 182 2.19 11.25 1.02
N VAL A 183 1.64 10.61 -0.01
CA VAL A 183 2.24 10.59 -1.34
C VAL A 183 2.19 11.96 -2.00
N ALA A 184 1.10 12.72 -1.83
CA ALA A 184 1.02 14.09 -2.32
C ALA A 184 2.07 14.98 -1.66
N MET A 185 2.29 14.85 -0.35
CA MET A 185 3.38 15.55 0.36
C MET A 185 4.74 15.12 -0.18
N LEU A 186 4.98 13.81 -0.34
CA LEU A 186 6.21 13.30 -0.95
C LEU A 186 6.46 13.88 -2.35
N ALA A 187 5.43 13.97 -3.19
CA ALA A 187 5.51 14.58 -4.53
C ALA A 187 5.80 16.09 -4.45
N VAL A 188 5.18 16.81 -3.53
CA VAL A 188 5.43 18.25 -3.31
C VAL A 188 6.88 18.49 -2.91
N GLN A 189 7.40 17.76 -1.92
CA GLN A 189 8.80 17.94 -1.49
C GLN A 189 9.81 17.48 -2.54
N THR A 190 9.49 16.53 -3.42
CA THR A 190 10.45 16.02 -4.40
C THR A 190 10.48 16.83 -5.69
N LEU A 191 9.34 17.38 -6.12
CA LEU A 191 9.20 17.97 -7.45
C LEU A 191 8.87 19.45 -7.48
N PHE A 192 8.28 19.99 -6.42
CA PHE A 192 7.77 21.36 -6.43
C PHE A 192 8.51 22.27 -5.45
N VAL A 193 8.75 21.80 -4.23
CA VAL A 193 9.36 22.59 -3.15
C VAL A 193 10.39 21.74 -2.39
N THR A 194 11.57 21.57 -2.98
CA THR A 194 12.64 20.71 -2.44
C THR A 194 13.19 21.16 -1.10
N SER A 195 13.09 22.44 -0.78
CA SER A 195 13.47 22.98 0.54
C SER A 195 12.63 22.41 1.70
N LEU A 196 11.49 21.77 1.44
CA LEU A 196 10.69 21.10 2.47
C LEU A 196 11.32 19.79 2.97
N ALA A 197 12.27 19.22 2.23
CA ALA A 197 12.95 17.99 2.64
C ALA A 197 13.76 18.18 3.94
N ASP A 198 14.31 19.38 4.16
CA ASP A 198 15.10 19.72 5.36
C ASP A 198 14.23 20.18 6.54
N VAL A 199 12.91 20.30 6.33
CA VAL A 199 11.97 20.76 7.37
C VAL A 199 11.51 19.57 8.19
N GLU A 200 12.08 19.40 9.38
CA GLU A 200 11.81 18.25 10.28
C GLU A 200 10.31 18.01 10.53
N ILE A 201 9.53 19.07 10.76
CA ILE A 201 8.09 18.94 10.99
C ILE A 201 7.36 18.40 9.76
N TYR A 202 7.84 18.74 8.55
CA TYR A 202 7.27 18.25 7.29
C TYR A 202 7.53 16.74 7.15
N GLY A 203 8.78 16.31 7.37
CA GLY A 203 9.15 14.89 7.39
C GLY A 203 8.37 14.11 8.45
N THR A 204 8.19 14.68 9.64
CA THR A 204 7.40 14.07 10.73
C THR A 204 5.94 13.85 10.34
N ILE A 205 5.28 14.85 9.77
CA ILE A 205 3.88 14.73 9.32
C ILE A 205 3.78 13.70 8.20
N ASN A 206 4.69 13.74 7.22
CA ASN A 206 4.69 12.81 6.09
C ASN A 206 4.82 11.36 6.57
N THR A 207 5.82 11.07 7.41
CA THR A 207 6.02 9.73 7.98
C THR A 207 4.86 9.29 8.86
N ALA A 208 4.29 10.19 9.68
CA ALA A 208 3.11 9.88 10.48
C ALA A 208 1.90 9.50 9.62
N LEU A 209 1.70 10.14 8.45
CA LEU A 209 0.64 9.77 7.52
C LEU A 209 0.86 8.39 6.89
N TYR A 210 2.10 8.01 6.57
CA TYR A 210 2.41 6.64 6.15
C TYR A 210 2.14 5.62 7.27
N ILE A 211 2.58 5.89 8.50
CA ILE A 211 2.31 5.01 9.64
C ILE A 211 0.80 4.85 9.85
N LEU A 212 0.03 5.95 9.86
CA LEU A 212 -1.43 5.92 9.98
C LEU A 212 -2.10 5.13 8.85
N THR A 213 -1.56 5.21 7.63
CA THR A 213 -2.02 4.41 6.50
C THR A 213 -1.90 2.92 6.79
N TYR A 214 -0.71 2.47 7.15
CA TYR A 214 -0.43 1.04 7.34
C TYR A 214 -1.11 0.50 8.60
N VAL A 215 -1.22 1.29 9.68
CA VAL A 215 -2.04 0.92 10.84
C VAL A 215 -3.52 0.80 10.46
N SER A 216 -4.06 1.74 9.67
CA SER A 216 -5.44 1.66 9.19
C SER A 216 -5.67 0.43 8.30
N PHE A 217 -4.71 0.10 7.44
CA PHE A 217 -4.76 -1.09 6.61
C PHE A 217 -4.66 -2.39 7.41
N LEU A 218 -3.81 -2.42 8.42
CA LEU A 218 -3.67 -3.53 9.36
C LEU A 218 -4.99 -3.79 10.07
N VAL A 219 -5.54 -2.79 10.78
CA VAL A 219 -6.78 -2.94 11.54
C VAL A 219 -7.93 -3.27 10.59
N GLY A 220 -8.04 -2.58 9.44
CA GLY A 220 -9.04 -2.88 8.42
C GLY A 220 -8.99 -4.33 7.93
N SER A 221 -7.78 -4.87 7.79
CA SER A 221 -7.55 -6.24 7.34
C SER A 221 -7.85 -7.28 8.42
N VAL A 222 -7.56 -7.01 9.70
CA VAL A 222 -7.98 -7.88 10.83
C VAL A 222 -9.49 -8.09 10.79
N PHE A 223 -10.28 -7.00 10.73
CA PHE A 223 -11.73 -7.10 10.63
C PHE A 223 -12.20 -7.74 9.30
N GLY A 224 -11.39 -7.60 8.24
CA GLY A 224 -11.63 -8.23 6.95
C GLY A 224 -11.48 -9.75 6.97
N VAL A 225 -10.42 -10.26 7.61
CA VAL A 225 -10.11 -11.69 7.77
C VAL A 225 -11.10 -12.35 8.73
N LEU A 226 -11.32 -11.76 9.91
CA LEU A 226 -12.26 -12.28 10.91
C LEU A 226 -13.72 -12.27 10.43
N GLY A 227 -13.98 -11.60 9.30
CA GLY A 227 -15.29 -11.59 8.69
C GLY A 227 -16.32 -10.87 9.54
N PHE A 228 -15.90 -10.02 10.49
CA PHE A 228 -16.78 -9.14 11.26
C PHE A 228 -17.58 -8.27 10.29
N SER A 229 -18.78 -8.76 10.04
CA SER A 229 -19.64 -8.39 8.93
C SER A 229 -20.95 -7.98 9.55
N ARG A 230 -21.00 -6.73 10.01
CA ARG A 230 -22.13 -5.78 9.94
C ARG A 230 -21.95 -4.73 11.05
N LYS A 231 -22.13 -3.47 10.69
CA LYS A 231 -22.83 -2.53 11.58
C LYS A 231 -24.31 -2.80 11.39
#